data_AF-A0A962EIB3-F1
#
_entry.id   AF-A0A962EIB3-F1
#
_cell.length_a   1.000
_cell.length_b   1.000
_cell.length_c   1.000
_cell.angle_alpha   90.00
_cell.angle_beta   90.00
_cell.angle_gamma   90.00
#
_symmetry.space_group_name_H-M   'P 1'
#
loop_
_entity.id
_entity.type
_entity.pdbx_description
1 polymer ?
#
loop_
_entity_poly.entity_id
_entity_poly.type
_entity_poly.pdbx_seq_one_letter_code
_entity_poly.pdbx_strand_id
1 'polypeptide(L)'
;MRNERPDFIQVNYSLQEPEAGAEVLPLAAELGIAVLINRPFAEGQLFDAVNNRGVPRWAREELGCQSWAQVFLKWILAEPAVTCVLT
;
A
#
# COMPACT_ATOMS: atom_id res chain seq x y z
N MET A 1 -15.70 -5.39 11.80
CA MET A 1 -15.00 -6.67 11.53
C MET A 1 -15.39 -7.79 12.51
N ARG A 2 -15.31 -7.62 13.84
CA ARG A 2 -15.62 -8.72 14.78
C ARG A 2 -17.10 -9.15 14.84
N ASN A 3 -18.03 -8.19 14.78
CA ASN A 3 -19.47 -8.50 14.85
C ASN A 3 -20.05 -8.93 13.50
N GLU A 4 -19.69 -8.22 12.43
CA GLU A 4 -20.32 -8.37 11.10
C GLU A 4 -19.54 -9.26 10.12
N ARG A 5 -18.29 -9.66 10.43
CA ARG A 5 -17.42 -10.52 9.61
C ARG A 5 -17.51 -10.30 8.09
N PRO A 6 -17.16 -9.09 7.59
CA PRO A 6 -17.25 -8.80 6.16
C PRO A 6 -16.26 -9.64 5.35
N ASP A 7 -16.60 -9.98 4.11
CA ASP A 7 -15.71 -10.72 3.20
C ASP A 7 -14.49 -9.88 2.78
N PHE A 8 -14.67 -8.56 2.70
CA PHE A 8 -13.60 -7.63 2.37
C PHE A 8 -13.79 -6.27 3.06
N ILE A 9 -12.70 -5.52 3.18
CA ILE A 9 -12.69 -4.12 3.59
C ILE A 9 -11.95 -3.27 2.56
N GLN A 10 -12.29 -1.98 2.52
CA GLN A 10 -11.49 -0.97 1.83
C GLN A 10 -10.90 -0.01 2.86
N VAL A 11 -9.59 0.24 2.77
CA VAL A 11 -8.88 1.13 3.70
C VAL A 11 -7.80 1.92 2.97
N ASN A 12 -7.54 3.12 3.44
CA ASN A 12 -6.38 3.89 2.97
C ASN A 12 -5.10 3.25 3.53
N TYR A 13 -4.11 3.02 2.66
CA TYR A 13 -2.79 2.60 3.08
C TYR A 13 -1.77 3.03 2.03
N SER A 14 -0.79 3.82 2.45
CA SER A 14 0.31 4.27 1.59
C SER A 14 1.51 4.64 2.45
N LEU A 15 2.64 4.96 1.82
CA LEU A 15 3.80 5.49 2.54
C LEU A 15 3.51 6.77 3.33
N GLN A 16 2.53 7.56 2.89
CA GLN A 16 2.11 8.80 3.56
C GLN A 16 1.06 8.56 4.64
N GLU A 17 0.31 7.45 4.55
CA GLU A 17 -0.80 7.08 5.43
C GLU A 17 -0.65 5.61 5.87
N PRO A 18 0.35 5.26 6.70
CA PRO A 18 0.67 3.88 7.04
C PRO A 18 -0.16 3.33 8.22
N GLU A 19 -1.07 4.11 8.81
CA GLU A 19 -1.72 3.82 10.09
C GLU A 19 -2.52 2.51 10.08
N ALA A 20 -3.10 2.16 8.93
CA ALA A 20 -3.82 0.89 8.78
C ALA A 20 -2.95 -0.34 9.09
N GLY A 21 -1.63 -0.27 8.83
CA GLY A 21 -0.69 -1.36 9.07
C GLY A 21 -0.49 -1.71 10.55
N ALA A 22 -0.82 -0.81 11.48
CA ALA A 22 -0.64 -1.06 12.90
C ALA A 22 -1.73 -1.96 13.51
N GLU A 23 -2.98 -1.79 13.08
CA GLU A 23 -4.13 -2.46 13.71
C GLU A 23 -5.11 -3.08 12.70
N VAL A 24 -5.45 -2.36 11.63
CA VAL A 24 -6.49 -2.79 10.68
C VAL A 24 -6.01 -3.98 9.85
N LEU A 25 -4.80 -3.92 9.30
CA LEU A 25 -4.26 -4.98 8.45
C LEU A 25 -3.97 -6.29 9.23
N PRO A 26 -3.33 -6.24 10.42
CA PRO A 26 -3.19 -7.44 11.25
C PRO A 26 -4.53 -8.08 11.62
N LEU A 27 -5.54 -7.27 11.96
CA LEU A 27 -6.87 -7.78 12.30
C LEU A 27 -7.57 -8.42 11.09
N ALA A 28 -7.46 -7.81 9.91
CA ALA A 28 -8.02 -8.39 8.70
C ALA A 28 -7.34 -9.73 8.37
N ALA A 29 -6.02 -9.82 8.53
CA ALA A 29 -5.27 -11.06 8.36
C ALA A 29 -5.68 -12.14 9.38
N GLU A 30 -5.82 -11.81 10.67
CA GLU A 30 -6.29 -12.72 11.72
C GLU A 30 -7.68 -13.30 11.38
N LEU A 31 -8.56 -12.46 10.83
CA LEU A 31 -9.94 -12.83 10.52
C LEU A 31 -10.14 -13.40 9.11
N GLY A 32 -9.08 -13.48 8.29
CA GLY A 32 -9.15 -13.97 6.91
C GLY A 32 -9.98 -13.07 5.98
N ILE A 33 -10.00 -11.76 6.24
CA ILE A 33 -10.77 -10.77 5.48
C ILE A 33 -9.89 -10.20 4.36
N ALA A 34 -10.43 -10.11 3.15
CA ALA A 34 -9.71 -9.51 2.02
C ALA A 34 -9.56 -7.99 2.18
N VAL A 35 -8.40 -7.45 1.81
CA VAL A 35 -8.08 -6.03 1.95
C VAL A 35 -7.87 -5.37 0.59
N LEU A 36 -8.68 -4.36 0.31
CA LEU A 36 -8.55 -3.48 -0.85
C LEU A 36 -7.96 -2.14 -0.42
N ILE A 37 -6.83 -1.75 -1.00
CA ILE A 37 -6.15 -0.50 -0.64
C ILE A 37 -6.62 0.65 -1.52
N ASN A 38 -7.07 1.72 -0.85
CA ASN A 38 -7.40 3.02 -1.42
C ASN A 38 -6.23 4.00 -1.27
N ARG A 39 -6.21 5.01 -2.15
CA ARG A 39 -5.25 6.13 -2.13
C ARG A 39 -3.78 5.65 -2.06
N PRO A 40 -3.34 4.71 -2.93
CA PRO A 40 -1.97 4.19 -2.87
C PRO A 40 -0.89 5.25 -3.12
N PHE A 41 -1.27 6.37 -3.73
CA PHE A 41 -0.40 7.51 -4.02
C PHE A 41 -0.68 8.74 -3.16
N ALA A 42 -1.50 8.61 -2.11
CA ALA A 42 -1.93 9.70 -1.23
C ALA A 42 -2.41 10.95 -2.02
N GLU A 43 -3.29 10.73 -3.01
CA GLU A 43 -3.81 11.80 -3.89
C GLU A 43 -2.73 12.60 -4.63
N GLY A 44 -1.57 11.99 -4.87
CA GLY A 44 -0.46 12.60 -5.59
C GLY A 44 0.62 13.21 -4.70
N GLN A 45 0.37 13.34 -3.38
CA GLN A 45 1.34 13.93 -2.44
C GLN A 45 2.68 13.19 -2.44
N LEU A 46 2.67 11.87 -2.65
CA LEU A 46 3.90 11.09 -2.77
C LEU A 46 4.71 11.46 -4.01
N PHE A 47 4.07 11.86 -5.12
CA PHE A 47 4.77 12.34 -6.31
C PHE A 47 5.36 13.73 -6.11
N ASP A 48 4.66 14.60 -5.38
CA ASP A 48 5.19 15.92 -5.00
C ASP A 48 6.48 15.78 -4.16
N ALA A 49 6.49 14.84 -3.21
CA ALA A 49 7.64 14.59 -2.33
C ALA A 49 8.90 14.09 -3.07
N VAL A 50 8.73 13.37 -4.18
CA VAL A 50 9.82 12.83 -5.00
C VAL A 50 10.02 13.60 -6.31
N ASN A 51 9.37 14.75 -6.46
CA ASN A 51 9.45 15.54 -7.67
C ASN A 51 10.91 15.88 -8.02
N ASN A 52 11.25 15.82 -9.31
CA ASN A 52 12.59 15.97 -9.86
C ASN A 52 13.65 14.96 -9.36
N ARG A 53 13.25 13.92 -8.61
CA ARG A 53 14.15 12.83 -8.21
C ARG A 53 13.92 11.63 -9.12
N GLY A 54 14.99 11.17 -9.77
CA GLY A 54 14.96 9.88 -10.46
C GLY A 54 14.79 8.72 -9.47
N VAL A 55 14.27 7.58 -9.94
CA VAL A 55 14.23 6.36 -9.13
C VAL A 55 15.67 5.94 -8.77
N PRO A 56 15.98 5.68 -7.49
CA PRO A 56 17.31 5.27 -7.07
C PRO A 56 17.81 4.04 -7.82
N ARG A 57 19.13 3.95 -8.02
CA ARG A 57 19.75 2.82 -8.72
C ARG A 57 19.38 1.47 -8.12
N TRP A 58 19.44 1.34 -6.80
CA TRP A 58 19.07 0.10 -6.09
C TRP A 58 17.62 -0.30 -6.36
N ALA A 59 16.67 0.64 -6.40
CA ALA A 59 15.27 0.34 -6.66
C ALA A 59 15.05 -0.12 -8.11
N ARG A 60 15.86 0.38 -9.06
CA ARG A 60 15.85 -0.11 -10.44
C ARG A 60 16.45 -1.50 -10.57
N GLU A 61 17.61 -1.74 -9.96
CA GLU A 61 18.39 -2.98 -10.13
C GLU A 61 17.85 -4.13 -9.26
N GLU A 62 17.51 -3.86 -8.01
CA GLU A 62 17.10 -4.89 -7.03
C GLU A 62 15.58 -5.09 -7.02
N LEU A 63 14.80 -4.00 -7.15
CA LEU A 63 13.34 -4.09 -7.18
C LEU A 63 12.77 -4.06 -8.59
N GLY A 64 13.56 -3.83 -9.64
CA GLY A 64 13.03 -3.74 -11.01
C GLY A 64 12.09 -2.55 -11.25
N CYS A 65 12.07 -1.55 -10.36
CA CYS A 65 11.17 -0.41 -10.44
C CYS A 65 11.71 0.65 -11.41
N GLN A 66 11.00 0.92 -12.51
CA GLN A 66 11.28 1.98 -13.47
C GLN A 66 10.62 3.32 -13.14
N SER A 67 9.66 3.34 -12.21
CA SER A 67 8.95 4.55 -11.78
C SER A 67 8.72 4.58 -10.27
N TRP A 68 8.52 5.78 -9.71
CA TRP A 68 8.15 5.93 -8.30
C TRP A 68 6.81 5.27 -7.97
N ALA A 69 5.86 5.27 -8.91
CA ALA A 69 4.60 4.54 -8.74
C ALA A 69 4.85 3.06 -8.43
N GLN A 70 5.78 2.40 -9.13
CA GLN A 70 6.13 1.01 -8.86
C GLN A 70 6.79 0.82 -7.49
N VAL A 71 7.60 1.76 -7.03
CA VAL A 71 8.19 1.72 -5.68
C VAL A 71 7.09 1.80 -4.63
N PHE A 72 6.17 2.75 -4.76
CA PHE A 72 5.05 2.92 -3.82
C PHE A 72 4.14 1.69 -3.80
N LEU A 73 3.79 1.15 -4.97
CA LEU A 73 2.98 -0.06 -5.06
C LEU A 73 3.69 -1.28 -4.47
N LYS A 74 4.99 -1.45 -4.71
CA LYS A 74 5.75 -2.56 -4.09
C LYS A 74 5.84 -2.43 -2.57
N TRP A 75 5.90 -1.23 -2.04
CA TRP A 75 5.85 -1.02 -0.59
C TRP A 75 4.50 -1.47 0.00
N ILE A 76 3.39 -1.12 -0.67
CA ILE A 76 2.05 -1.55 -0.26
C ILE A 76 1.91 -3.07 -0.38
N LEU A 77 2.29 -3.64 -1.52
CA LEU A 77 2.18 -5.09 -1.80
C LEU A 77 3.18 -5.95 -1.00
N ALA A 78 4.15 -5.34 -0.32
CA ALA A 78 5.02 -6.05 0.61
C ALA A 78 4.30 -6.42 1.91
N GLU A 79 3.16 -5.79 2.22
CA GLU A 79 2.29 -6.15 3.34
C GLU A 79 1.44 -7.38 2.98
N PRO A 80 1.68 -8.57 3.60
CA PRO A 80 1.00 -9.80 3.21
C PRO A 80 -0.52 -9.79 3.39
N ALA A 81 -1.06 -8.91 4.25
CA ALA A 81 -2.50 -8.76 4.43
C ALA A 81 -3.20 -8.10 3.23
N VAL A 82 -2.47 -7.40 2.36
CA VAL A 82 -3.04 -6.69 1.20
C VAL A 82 -3.45 -7.69 0.11
N THR A 83 -4.71 -7.64 -0.31
CA THR A 83 -5.23 -8.48 -1.40
C THR A 83 -5.17 -7.77 -2.76
N CYS A 84 -5.50 -6.48 -2.79
CA CYS A 84 -5.51 -5.69 -4.03
C CYS A 84 -5.24 -4.21 -3.73
N VAL A 85 -4.70 -3.50 -4.72
CA VAL A 85 -4.45 -2.06 -4.68
C VAL A 85 -5.20 -1.39 -5.82
N LEU A 86 -5.93 -0.32 -5.51
CA LEU A 86 -6.77 0.41 -6.47
C LEU A 86 -6.01 1.63 -7.00
N THR A 87 -5.69 1.64 -8.30
CA THR A 87 -4.89 2.67 -8.99
C THR A 87 -5.64 3.35 -10.12
#